data_AF-A0A518RCK9-F1
#
_entry.id   AF-A0A518RCK9-F1
#
_cell.length_a   1.000
_cell.length_b   1.000
_cell.length_c   1.000
_cell.angle_alpha   90.00
_cell.angle_beta   90.00
_cell.angle_gamma   90.00
#
_symmetry.space_group_name_H-M   'P 1'
#
loop_
_entity.id
_entity.type
_entity.pdbx_description
1 polymer ?
#
loop_
_entity_poly.entity_id
_entity_poly.type
_entity_poly.pdbx_seq_one_letter_code
_entity_poly.pdbx_strand_id
1 'polypeptide(L)'
;MITLLADSNALRHPGLKAYLQASRDHAIALSDQTLVEMRKTRALSTSRESLQIVAYYPQQSYALRRTHEMLGENIASKEQAHLLFDYEATAYLTDLSRRLLVLPSPLGLAEEMTQHEADAQFIMARLTEEVSTLEPGLVSAAKDFTQAELMQIRTMKDVTDGTRRKLLDLLKETTGSFILQNQEPGRRAPMLLRDAMGQFAFRYSLCMLLYYMEWVRIGRQTGKKLPLRVNDVVDMQLAATGTYFNGVLSADANLQIISNTARGVLRGSGAYVGEDWRVPQPAEEGDRAIGDASPTDPG
;
A
#
# COMPACT_ATOMS: atom_id res chain seq x y z
N MET A 1 -8.76 -3.18 16.14
CA MET A 1 -8.63 -2.26 15.00
C MET A 1 -8.21 -3.01 13.74
N ILE A 2 -8.93 -2.79 12.65
CA ILE A 2 -8.64 -3.24 11.30
C ILE A 2 -8.33 -1.98 10.51
N THR A 3 -7.13 -1.87 9.96
CA THR A 3 -6.67 -0.64 9.29
C THR A 3 -6.35 -0.95 7.84
N LEU A 4 -6.94 -0.22 6.91
CA LEU A 4 -6.60 -0.29 5.49
C LEU A 4 -5.74 0.91 5.08
N LEU A 5 -4.71 0.69 4.26
CA LEU A 5 -4.01 1.81 3.64
C LEU A 5 -4.84 2.33 2.47
N ALA A 6 -5.28 3.58 2.53
CA ALA A 6 -6.07 4.17 1.44
C ALA A 6 -5.16 4.91 0.45
N ASP A 7 -5.36 4.65 -0.84
CA ASP A 7 -4.80 5.47 -1.91
C ASP A 7 -5.63 6.76 -2.10
N SER A 8 -5.14 7.67 -2.94
CA SER A 8 -5.78 8.96 -3.20
C SER A 8 -7.19 8.82 -3.82
N ASN A 9 -7.41 7.77 -4.62
CA ASN A 9 -8.68 7.49 -5.29
C ASN A 9 -9.76 6.95 -4.34
N ALA A 10 -9.37 6.07 -3.40
CA ALA A 10 -10.28 5.46 -2.44
C ALA A 10 -10.93 6.48 -1.49
N LEU A 11 -10.27 7.61 -1.25
CA LEU A 11 -10.77 8.68 -0.38
C LEU A 11 -12.09 9.31 -0.86
N ARG A 12 -12.37 9.21 -2.17
CA ARG A 12 -13.63 9.71 -2.76
C ARG A 12 -14.62 8.59 -3.05
N HIS A 13 -14.25 7.34 -2.81
CA HIS A 13 -15.08 6.20 -3.15
C HIS A 13 -16.20 6.00 -2.10
N PRO A 14 -17.47 5.82 -2.49
CA PRO A 14 -18.57 5.60 -1.55
C PRO A 14 -18.36 4.40 -0.61
N GLY A 15 -17.64 3.38 -1.09
CA GLY A 15 -17.27 2.20 -0.29
C GLY A 15 -16.43 2.51 0.95
N LEU A 16 -15.66 3.61 0.96
CA LEU A 16 -14.90 4.03 2.14
C LEU A 16 -15.84 4.41 3.29
N LYS A 17 -16.90 5.18 2.99
CA LYS A 17 -17.88 5.56 4.00
C LYS A 17 -18.57 4.33 4.57
N ALA A 18 -18.99 3.39 3.71
CA ALA A 18 -19.60 2.14 4.15
C ALA A 18 -18.66 1.33 5.06
N TYR A 19 -17.38 1.23 4.69
CA TYR A 19 -16.36 0.56 5.49
C TYR A 19 -16.21 1.19 6.89
N LEU A 20 -16.03 2.51 6.97
CA LEU A 20 -15.86 3.21 8.26
C LEU A 20 -17.12 3.18 9.13
N GLN A 21 -18.31 3.20 8.52
CA GLN A 21 -19.60 3.11 9.24
C GLN A 21 -19.87 1.72 9.80
N ALA A 22 -19.36 0.66 9.16
CA ALA A 22 -19.66 -0.71 9.54
C ALA A 22 -19.13 -1.07 10.95
N SER A 23 -18.04 -0.44 11.40
CA SER A 23 -17.52 -0.65 12.76
C SER A 23 -16.63 0.50 13.20
N ARG A 24 -16.66 0.82 14.51
CA ARG A 24 -15.72 1.75 15.15
C ARG A 24 -14.28 1.22 15.18
N ASP A 25 -14.10 -0.09 14.99
CA ASP A 25 -12.79 -0.73 14.89
C ASP A 25 -12.16 -0.64 13.49
N HIS A 26 -12.93 -0.21 12.49
CA HIS A 26 -12.41 0.00 11.13
C HIS A 26 -11.69 1.34 11.05
N ALA A 27 -10.53 1.36 10.41
CA ALA A 27 -9.74 2.56 10.26
C ALA A 27 -9.06 2.62 8.89
N ILE A 28 -8.66 3.81 8.48
CA ILE A 28 -7.76 4.01 7.36
C ILE A 28 -6.47 4.67 7.80
N ALA A 29 -5.39 4.30 7.11
CA ALA A 29 -4.11 4.99 7.17
C ALA A 29 -3.86 5.72 5.83
N LEU A 30 -3.35 6.94 5.90
CA LEU A 30 -2.93 7.74 4.74
C LEU A 30 -1.40 7.86 4.78
N SER A 31 -0.73 7.36 3.74
CA SER A 31 0.71 7.58 3.60
C SER A 31 1.02 9.04 3.25
N ASP A 32 2.27 9.43 3.46
CA ASP A 32 2.79 10.71 2.94
C ASP A 32 2.58 10.82 1.43
N GLN A 33 2.73 9.72 0.68
CA GLN A 33 2.47 9.67 -0.75
C GLN A 33 1.01 9.94 -1.10
N THR A 34 0.05 9.33 -0.39
CA THR A 34 -1.39 9.62 -0.59
C THR A 34 -1.69 11.10 -0.38
N LEU A 35 -1.07 11.72 0.62
CA LEU A 35 -1.22 13.15 0.90
C LEU A 35 -0.58 14.03 -0.19
N VAL A 36 0.63 13.68 -0.65
CA VAL A 36 1.32 14.37 -1.76
C VAL A 36 0.50 14.29 -3.05
N GLU A 37 -0.01 13.10 -3.38
CA GLU A 37 -0.82 12.89 -4.58
C GLU A 37 -2.09 13.75 -4.60
N MET A 38 -2.77 13.86 -3.46
CA MET A 38 -3.95 14.69 -3.30
C MET A 38 -3.64 16.19 -3.45
N ARG A 39 -2.40 16.60 -3.16
CA ARG A 39 -1.99 18.02 -3.11
C ARG A 39 -1.22 18.47 -4.35
N LYS A 40 -0.75 17.57 -5.21
CA LYS A 40 0.10 17.92 -6.39
C LYS A 40 -0.56 18.87 -7.40
N THR A 41 -1.90 18.98 -7.40
CA THR A 41 -2.63 19.87 -8.31
C THR A 41 -3.96 20.30 -7.71
N ARG A 42 -4.24 21.62 -7.71
CA ARG A 42 -5.46 22.21 -7.15
C ARG A 42 -5.70 21.75 -5.71
N ALA A 43 -4.67 21.84 -4.86
CA ALA A 43 -4.63 21.21 -3.55
C ALA A 43 -5.86 21.53 -2.69
N LEU A 44 -6.35 22.77 -2.70
CA LEU A 44 -7.54 23.17 -1.94
C LEU A 44 -8.79 22.38 -2.35
N SER A 45 -9.15 22.37 -3.64
CA SER A 45 -10.36 21.67 -4.10
C SER A 45 -10.19 20.15 -4.00
N THR A 46 -9.03 19.64 -4.40
CA THR A 46 -8.73 18.21 -4.40
C THR A 46 -8.72 17.64 -2.98
N SER A 47 -8.15 18.37 -2.01
CA SER A 47 -8.16 17.96 -0.60
C SER A 47 -9.55 18.07 0.03
N ARG A 48 -10.34 19.09 -0.33
CA ARG A 48 -11.73 19.20 0.13
C ARG A 48 -12.57 18.00 -0.30
N GLU A 49 -12.44 17.57 -1.55
CA GLU A 49 -13.13 16.39 -2.08
C GLU A 49 -12.64 15.10 -1.42
N SER A 50 -11.31 14.88 -1.39
CA SER A 50 -10.72 13.65 -0.84
C SER A 50 -10.93 13.51 0.67
N LEU A 51 -10.84 14.59 1.45
CA LEU A 51 -10.95 14.51 2.91
C LEU A 51 -12.38 14.68 3.43
N GLN A 52 -13.38 14.77 2.54
CA GLN A 52 -14.77 14.94 2.96
C GLN A 52 -15.24 13.80 3.85
N ILE A 53 -14.97 12.54 3.48
CA ILE A 53 -15.35 11.39 4.31
C ILE A 53 -14.54 11.36 5.61
N VAL A 54 -13.22 11.59 5.52
CA VAL A 54 -12.29 11.63 6.66
C VAL A 54 -12.76 12.58 7.76
N ALA A 55 -13.27 13.76 7.39
CA ALA A 55 -13.76 14.76 8.33
C ALA A 55 -14.90 14.27 9.23
N TYR A 56 -15.70 13.29 8.77
CA TYR A 56 -16.77 12.67 9.55
C TYR A 56 -16.31 11.50 10.43
N TYR A 57 -15.11 10.95 10.19
CA TYR A 57 -14.55 9.81 10.93
C TYR A 57 -13.11 10.10 11.44
N PRO A 58 -12.92 11.18 12.22
CA PRO A 58 -11.58 11.61 12.63
C PRO A 58 -10.86 10.62 13.57
N GLN A 59 -11.60 9.80 14.31
CA GLN A 59 -11.05 8.77 15.21
C GLN A 59 -10.66 7.48 14.48
N GLN A 60 -10.98 7.38 13.19
CA GLN A 60 -10.77 6.20 12.35
C GLN A 60 -9.85 6.52 11.16
N SER A 61 -9.20 7.69 11.16
CA SER A 61 -8.36 8.15 10.04
C SER A 61 -7.01 8.61 10.58
N TYR A 62 -5.94 7.97 10.13
CA TYR A 62 -4.59 8.18 10.64
C TYR A 62 -3.64 8.62 9.53
N ALA A 63 -2.76 9.59 9.81
CA ALA A 63 -1.62 9.88 8.96
C ALA A 63 -0.45 8.97 9.36
N LEU A 64 0.31 8.51 8.38
CA LEU A 64 1.55 7.78 8.60
C LEU A 64 2.74 8.74 8.62
N ARG A 65 3.80 8.31 9.30
CA ARG A 65 5.13 8.92 9.22
C ARG A 65 5.62 8.92 7.78
N ARG A 66 6.51 9.86 7.48
CA ARG A 66 7.06 9.99 6.12
C ARG A 66 7.86 8.75 5.75
N THR A 67 7.87 8.39 4.48
CA THR A 67 8.52 7.16 4.00
C THR A 67 9.98 7.07 4.43
N HIS A 68 10.73 8.18 4.38
CA HIS A 68 12.13 8.22 4.80
C HIS A 68 12.34 7.99 6.30
N GLU A 69 11.35 8.35 7.13
CA GLU A 69 11.38 8.13 8.58
C GLU A 69 11.08 6.67 8.92
N MET A 70 10.33 5.96 8.06
CA MET A 70 10.02 4.54 8.21
C MET A 70 11.17 3.62 7.76
N LEU A 71 12.19 4.13 7.05
CA LEU A 71 13.27 3.30 6.49
C LEU A 71 14.10 2.58 7.54
N GLY A 72 14.26 3.19 8.72
CA GLY A 72 15.01 2.60 9.84
C GLY A 72 14.20 1.59 10.65
N GLU A 73 12.90 1.49 10.43
CA GLU A 73 12.02 0.66 11.24
C GLU A 73 12.08 -0.81 10.81
N ASN A 74 12.01 -1.72 11.78
CA ASN A 74 11.87 -3.15 11.57
C ASN A 74 10.55 -3.63 12.19
N ILE A 75 9.51 -3.73 11.36
CA ILE A 75 8.16 -4.10 11.79
C ILE A 75 7.97 -5.61 11.62
N ALA A 76 7.99 -6.30 12.75
CA ALA A 76 7.87 -7.76 12.86
C ALA A 76 6.61 -8.22 13.61
N SER A 77 5.73 -7.31 14.06
CA SER A 77 4.47 -7.65 14.70
C SER A 77 3.38 -6.59 14.49
N LYS A 78 2.15 -6.93 14.87
CA LYS A 78 0.98 -6.03 14.84
C LYS A 78 1.16 -4.85 15.79
N GLU A 79 1.73 -5.10 16.96
CA GLU A 79 2.00 -4.09 17.98
C GLU A 79 3.02 -3.07 17.47
N GLN A 80 4.01 -3.52 16.70
CA GLN A 80 5.01 -2.64 16.10
C GLN A 80 4.46 -1.81 14.93
N ALA A 81 3.40 -2.26 14.24
CA ALA A 81 2.80 -1.49 13.15
C ALA A 81 2.29 -0.10 13.61
N HIS A 82 2.04 0.07 14.92
CA HIS A 82 1.69 1.37 15.50
C HIS A 82 2.82 2.41 15.42
N LEU A 83 4.09 1.99 15.30
CA LEU A 83 5.25 2.88 15.12
C LEU A 83 5.24 3.63 13.78
N LEU A 84 4.39 3.20 12.84
CA LEU A 84 4.24 3.83 11.54
C LEU A 84 3.27 5.03 11.57
N PHE A 85 2.46 5.17 12.62
CA PHE A 85 1.53 6.29 12.75
C PHE A 85 2.27 7.56 13.18
N ASP A 86 1.91 8.67 12.56
CA ASP A 86 2.28 10.00 13.01
C ASP A 86 1.06 10.64 13.67
N TYR A 87 1.05 10.67 15.00
CA TYR A 87 -0.08 11.19 15.78
C TYR A 87 -0.21 12.71 15.68
N GLU A 88 0.89 13.43 15.47
CA GLU A 88 0.88 14.88 15.27
C GLU A 88 0.30 15.21 13.89
N ALA A 89 0.79 14.55 12.84
CA ALA A 89 0.22 14.67 11.50
C ALA A 89 -1.23 14.19 11.45
N THR A 90 -1.62 13.21 12.27
CA THR A 90 -3.01 12.75 12.40
C THR A 90 -3.92 13.82 13.02
N ALA A 91 -3.45 14.50 14.07
CA ALA A 91 -4.17 15.61 14.67
C ALA A 91 -4.31 16.77 13.67
N TYR A 92 -3.24 17.09 12.95
CA TYR A 92 -3.26 18.08 11.88
C TYR A 92 -4.21 17.71 10.74
N LEU A 93 -4.18 16.46 10.25
CA LEU A 93 -5.09 15.95 9.23
C LEU A 93 -6.56 16.09 9.67
N THR A 94 -6.83 15.80 10.94
CA THR A 94 -8.17 15.95 11.54
C THR A 94 -8.62 17.41 11.51
N ASP A 95 -7.78 18.34 11.97
CA ASP A 95 -8.09 19.78 11.93
C ASP A 95 -8.31 20.28 10.50
N LEU A 96 -7.35 19.97 9.61
CA LEU A 96 -7.40 20.35 8.20
C LEU A 96 -8.68 19.85 7.52
N SER A 97 -9.05 18.58 7.73
CA SER A 97 -10.25 17.98 7.13
C SER A 97 -11.53 18.73 7.54
N ARG A 98 -11.62 19.21 8.79
CA ARG A 98 -12.76 20.01 9.27
C ARG A 98 -12.75 21.41 8.68
N ARG A 99 -11.60 22.09 8.68
CA ARG A 99 -11.44 23.43 8.11
C ARG A 99 -11.80 23.47 6.62
N LEU A 100 -11.47 22.41 5.87
CA LEU A 100 -11.80 22.28 4.45
C LEU A 100 -13.32 22.24 4.17
N LEU A 101 -14.13 21.82 5.14
CA LEU A 101 -15.59 21.74 5.03
C LEU A 101 -16.33 23.02 5.44
N VAL A 102 -15.65 23.98 6.09
CA VAL A 102 -16.27 25.24 6.51
C VAL A 102 -16.48 26.16 5.30
N LEU A 103 -17.68 26.75 5.19
CA LEU A 103 -18.04 27.74 4.17
C LEU A 103 -18.55 29.03 4.85
N PRO A 104 -17.97 30.21 4.54
CA PRO A 104 -16.83 30.43 3.63
C PRO A 104 -15.52 29.83 4.17
N SER A 105 -14.54 29.60 3.29
CA SER A 105 -13.23 29.05 3.69
C SER A 105 -12.59 29.90 4.80
N PRO A 106 -12.04 29.29 5.87
CA PRO A 106 -11.32 30.00 6.92
C PRO A 106 -10.17 30.85 6.37
N LEU A 107 -9.86 31.95 7.06
CA LEU A 107 -8.71 32.81 6.75
C LEU A 107 -7.41 31.99 6.74
N GLY A 108 -6.53 32.27 5.79
CA GLY A 108 -5.22 31.60 5.65
C GLY A 108 -5.27 30.18 5.07
N LEU A 109 -6.43 29.52 5.00
CA LEU A 109 -6.51 28.15 4.46
C LEU A 109 -6.08 28.07 2.99
N ALA A 110 -6.42 29.08 2.18
CA ALA A 110 -6.02 29.09 0.77
C ALA A 110 -4.49 29.16 0.61
N GLU A 111 -3.84 30.03 1.39
CA GLU A 111 -2.37 30.19 1.40
C GLU A 111 -1.67 28.93 1.90
N GLU A 112 -2.17 28.34 2.99
CA GLU A 112 -1.70 27.06 3.51
C GLU A 112 -1.79 25.95 2.46
N MET A 113 -2.91 25.85 1.74
CA MET A 113 -3.07 24.86 0.68
C MET A 113 -2.20 25.14 -0.55
N THR A 114 -1.90 26.41 -0.85
CA THR A 114 -0.92 26.77 -1.89
C THR A 114 0.49 26.32 -1.51
N GLN A 115 0.89 26.46 -0.24
CA GLN A 115 2.18 25.95 0.22
C GLN A 115 2.26 24.42 0.09
N HIS A 116 1.21 23.71 0.51
CA HIS A 116 1.10 22.25 0.35
C HIS A 116 1.18 21.80 -1.11
N GLU A 117 0.61 22.59 -2.03
CA GLU A 117 0.70 22.31 -3.46
C GLU A 117 2.14 22.44 -3.96
N ALA A 118 2.84 23.52 -3.59
CA ALA A 118 4.23 23.75 -3.96
C ALA A 118 5.15 22.63 -3.43
N ASP A 119 4.97 22.23 -2.17
CA ASP A 119 5.74 21.15 -1.56
C ASP A 119 5.48 19.81 -2.26
N ALA A 120 4.22 19.50 -2.57
CA ALA A 120 3.85 18.28 -3.30
C ALA A 120 4.45 18.27 -4.72
N GLN A 121 4.42 19.41 -5.41
CA GLN A 121 5.03 19.55 -6.75
C GLN A 121 6.54 19.33 -6.70
N PHE A 122 7.22 19.88 -5.68
CA PHE A 122 8.65 19.66 -5.48
C PHE A 122 8.99 18.18 -5.26
N ILE A 123 8.23 17.49 -4.39
CA ILE A 123 8.41 16.06 -4.13
C ILE A 123 8.20 15.24 -5.41
N MET A 124 7.12 15.51 -6.15
CA MET A 124 6.82 14.81 -7.41
C MET A 124 7.87 15.07 -8.50
N ALA A 125 8.44 16.28 -8.55
CA ALA A 125 9.52 16.61 -9.49
C ALA A 125 10.78 15.79 -9.19
N ARG A 126 11.18 15.69 -7.91
CA ARG A 126 12.32 14.85 -7.50
C ARG A 126 12.09 13.38 -7.81
N LEU A 127 10.90 12.86 -7.49
CA LEU A 127 10.56 11.48 -7.81
C LEU A 127 10.59 11.22 -9.33
N THR A 128 10.16 12.20 -10.13
CA THR A 128 10.21 12.10 -11.60
C THR A 128 11.64 11.96 -12.12
N GLU A 129 12.59 12.69 -11.54
CA GLU A 129 14.01 12.59 -11.86
C GLU A 129 14.56 11.19 -11.53
N GLU A 130 14.29 10.68 -10.34
CA GLU A 130 14.72 9.35 -9.88
C GLU A 130 14.13 8.21 -10.74
N VAL A 131 12.87 8.34 -11.15
CA VAL A 131 12.18 7.33 -11.97
C VAL A 131 12.68 7.29 -13.42
N SER A 132 13.26 8.38 -13.91
CA SER A 132 13.76 8.44 -15.29
C SER A 132 14.87 7.42 -15.57
N THR A 133 15.65 7.04 -14.55
CA THR A 133 16.78 6.11 -14.66
C THR A 133 16.41 4.66 -14.36
N LEU A 134 15.18 4.41 -13.90
CA LEU A 134 14.76 3.08 -13.44
C LEU A 134 14.60 2.11 -14.62
N GLU A 135 13.91 2.49 -15.70
CA GLU A 135 13.49 1.58 -16.81
C GLU A 135 14.60 0.67 -17.37
N PRO A 136 15.82 1.16 -17.66
CA PRO A 136 16.90 0.30 -18.17
C PRO A 136 17.33 -0.82 -17.22
N GLY A 137 17.42 -0.53 -15.91
CA GLY A 137 17.82 -1.53 -14.91
C GLY A 137 16.81 -2.68 -14.79
N LEU A 138 15.54 -2.36 -15.03
CA LEU A 138 14.40 -3.26 -14.83
C LEU A 138 14.22 -4.21 -16.02
N VAL A 139 14.43 -3.69 -17.23
CA VAL A 139 14.48 -4.51 -18.45
C VAL A 139 15.65 -5.49 -18.38
N SER A 140 16.78 -5.10 -17.79
CA SER A 140 17.92 -5.99 -17.60
C SER A 140 17.58 -7.17 -16.68
N ALA A 141 17.03 -6.88 -15.50
CA ALA A 141 16.68 -7.88 -14.49
C ALA A 141 15.64 -8.93 -14.97
N ALA A 142 14.70 -8.51 -15.83
CA ALA A 142 13.68 -9.40 -16.39
C ALA A 142 14.26 -10.49 -17.31
N LYS A 143 15.38 -10.23 -17.99
CA LYS A 143 16.01 -11.20 -18.91
C LYS A 143 16.58 -12.41 -18.20
N ASP A 144 16.81 -12.29 -16.90
CA ASP A 144 17.38 -13.38 -16.14
C ASP A 144 16.36 -14.51 -15.95
N PHE A 145 15.06 -14.24 -15.89
CA PHE A 145 14.02 -15.27 -15.64
C PHE A 145 13.54 -15.98 -16.91
N THR A 146 13.36 -17.29 -16.82
CA THR A 146 12.71 -18.10 -17.86
C THR A 146 11.19 -17.94 -17.80
N GLN A 147 10.49 -18.26 -18.90
CA GLN A 147 9.02 -18.22 -18.95
C GLN A 147 8.34 -19.15 -17.92
N ALA A 148 8.95 -20.31 -17.63
CA ALA A 148 8.45 -21.23 -16.61
C ALA A 148 8.58 -20.65 -15.19
N GLU A 149 9.72 -20.03 -14.89
CA GLU A 149 9.94 -19.33 -13.61
C GLU A 149 8.98 -18.14 -13.46
N LEU A 150 8.76 -17.36 -14.52
CA LEU A 150 7.78 -16.27 -14.54
C LEU A 150 6.35 -16.79 -14.30
N MET A 151 5.99 -17.97 -14.85
CA MET A 151 4.68 -18.58 -14.61
C MET A 151 4.50 -19.07 -13.17
N GLN A 152 5.54 -19.65 -12.58
CA GLN A 152 5.54 -20.06 -11.17
C GLN A 152 5.31 -18.85 -10.26
N ILE A 153 6.06 -17.76 -10.49
CA ILE A 153 5.91 -16.53 -9.70
C ILE A 153 4.52 -15.92 -9.93
N ARG A 154 4.04 -15.88 -11.17
CA ARG A 154 2.70 -15.37 -11.54
C ARG A 154 1.58 -16.04 -10.76
N THR A 155 1.64 -17.36 -10.60
CA THR A 155 0.53 -18.14 -10.02
C THR A 155 0.69 -18.36 -8.53
N MET A 156 1.89 -18.11 -7.98
CA MET A 156 2.29 -18.53 -6.64
C MET A 156 2.06 -20.03 -6.39
N LYS A 157 1.96 -20.83 -7.46
CA LYS A 157 1.81 -22.29 -7.42
C LYS A 157 3.11 -22.93 -7.85
N ASP A 158 3.48 -23.99 -7.13
CA ASP A 158 4.64 -24.83 -7.44
C ASP A 158 5.93 -24.02 -7.66
N VAL A 159 6.10 -22.94 -6.88
CA VAL A 159 7.29 -22.08 -6.95
C VAL A 159 8.49 -22.89 -6.48
N THR A 160 9.34 -23.27 -7.43
CA THR A 160 10.51 -24.10 -7.16
C THR A 160 11.53 -23.34 -6.29
N ASP A 161 12.36 -24.09 -5.57
CA ASP A 161 13.46 -23.50 -4.79
C ASP A 161 14.48 -22.76 -5.66
N GLY A 162 14.59 -23.14 -6.94
CA GLY A 162 15.41 -22.42 -7.92
C GLY A 162 14.85 -21.02 -8.20
N THR A 163 13.57 -20.94 -8.55
CA THR A 163 12.87 -19.67 -8.79
C THR A 163 12.85 -18.78 -7.55
N ARG A 164 12.61 -19.36 -6.38
CA ARG A 164 12.63 -18.64 -5.09
C ARG A 164 14.02 -18.06 -4.81
N ARG A 165 15.09 -18.84 -5.00
CA ARG A 165 16.48 -18.35 -4.82
C ARG A 165 16.80 -17.20 -5.77
N LYS A 166 16.48 -17.34 -7.04
CA LYS A 166 16.71 -16.30 -8.06
C LYS A 166 15.96 -15.01 -7.75
N LEU A 167 14.71 -15.11 -7.30
CA LEU A 167 13.92 -13.97 -6.84
C LEU A 167 14.59 -13.29 -5.63
N LEU A 168 15.01 -14.07 -4.64
CA LEU A 168 15.72 -13.56 -3.47
C LEU A 168 17.10 -12.97 -3.81
N ASP A 169 17.82 -13.52 -4.78
CA ASP A 169 19.15 -13.05 -5.17
C ASP A 169 19.04 -11.74 -5.95
N LEU A 170 18.09 -11.63 -6.89
CA LEU A 170 17.80 -10.35 -7.55
C LEU A 170 17.30 -9.30 -6.56
N LEU A 171 16.46 -9.70 -5.60
CA LEU A 171 16.02 -8.82 -4.52
C LEU A 171 17.21 -8.39 -3.65
N LYS A 172 18.15 -9.28 -3.32
CA LYS A 172 19.38 -8.93 -2.60
C LYS A 172 20.31 -8.04 -3.44
N GLU A 173 20.33 -8.15 -4.75
CA GLU A 173 21.17 -7.30 -5.60
C GLU A 173 20.57 -5.89 -5.72
N THR A 174 19.26 -5.81 -5.99
CA THR A 174 18.52 -4.55 -6.13
C THR A 174 18.32 -3.82 -4.80
N THR A 175 18.12 -4.56 -3.71
CA THR A 175 17.95 -4.01 -2.36
C THR A 175 19.23 -4.06 -1.55
N GLY A 176 20.28 -4.72 -2.04
CA GLY A 176 21.54 -4.91 -1.31
C GLY A 176 22.24 -3.60 -1.09
N SER A 177 22.38 -2.78 -2.14
CA SER A 177 22.91 -1.41 -1.99
C SER A 177 22.06 -0.58 -1.03
N PHE A 178 20.72 -0.68 -1.12
CA PHE A 178 19.80 0.05 -0.24
C PHE A 178 19.89 -0.41 1.22
N ILE A 179 19.83 -1.72 1.48
CA ILE A 179 19.95 -2.31 2.83
C ILE A 179 21.35 -2.07 3.38
N LEU A 180 22.41 -2.15 2.56
CA LEU A 180 23.79 -1.84 2.95
C LEU A 180 23.96 -0.35 3.30
N GLN A 181 23.34 0.55 2.54
CA GLN A 181 23.35 1.99 2.79
C GLN A 181 22.49 2.38 4.00
N ASN A 182 21.46 1.61 4.32
CA ASN A 182 20.55 1.85 5.44
C ASN A 182 20.78 0.87 6.61
N GLN A 183 21.95 0.21 6.70
CA GLN A 183 22.32 -0.48 7.94
C GLN A 183 22.58 0.54 9.04
N GLU A 184 22.33 0.14 10.29
CA GLU A 184 22.78 0.91 11.44
C GLU A 184 24.28 1.26 11.31
N PRO A 185 24.67 2.52 11.58
CA PRO A 185 26.07 2.92 11.50
C PRO A 185 26.97 1.97 12.31
N GLY A 186 27.92 1.32 11.63
CA GLY A 186 28.91 0.44 12.26
C GLY A 186 28.59 -1.07 12.24
N ARG A 187 27.45 -1.49 11.66
CA ARG A 187 27.17 -2.93 11.46
C ARG A 187 28.17 -3.53 10.46
N ARG A 188 28.85 -4.61 10.87
CA ARG A 188 29.85 -5.34 10.04
C ARG A 188 29.35 -6.65 9.45
N ALA A 189 28.26 -7.20 9.98
CA ALA A 189 27.69 -8.48 9.56
C ALA A 189 26.44 -8.26 8.69
N PRO A 190 26.22 -9.07 7.64
CA PRO A 190 25.04 -8.97 6.81
C PRO A 190 23.76 -9.19 7.63
N MET A 191 22.70 -8.46 7.28
CA MET A 191 21.40 -8.58 7.92
C MET A 191 20.77 -9.95 7.60
N LEU A 192 20.13 -10.57 8.59
CA LEU A 192 19.36 -11.78 8.35
C LEU A 192 18.15 -11.46 7.48
N LEU A 193 17.83 -12.35 6.53
CA LEU A 193 16.68 -12.18 5.64
C LEU A 193 15.37 -11.94 6.41
N ARG A 194 15.20 -12.63 7.55
CA ARG A 194 14.05 -12.45 8.45
C ARG A 194 13.90 -11.01 8.93
N ASP A 195 15.01 -10.38 9.31
CA ASP A 195 15.00 -9.02 9.84
C ASP A 195 14.82 -8.01 8.70
N ALA A 196 15.39 -8.28 7.52
CA ALA A 196 15.20 -7.44 6.34
C ALA A 196 13.72 -7.40 5.91
N MET A 197 12.99 -8.51 6.01
CA MET A 197 11.57 -8.57 5.65
C MET A 197 10.66 -7.65 6.48
N GLY A 198 11.08 -7.22 7.67
CA GLY A 198 10.36 -6.24 8.47
C GLY A 198 10.61 -4.78 8.05
N GLN A 199 11.58 -4.52 7.17
CA GLN A 199 11.94 -3.17 6.73
C GLN A 199 11.17 -2.74 5.49
N PHE A 200 10.82 -1.45 5.43
CA PHE A 200 10.10 -0.88 4.28
C PHE A 200 10.87 -1.09 2.97
N ALA A 201 12.18 -0.87 3.00
CA ALA A 201 13.09 -1.07 1.89
C ALA A 201 12.90 -2.41 1.18
N PHE A 202 12.92 -3.49 1.96
CA PHE A 202 12.78 -4.84 1.46
C PHE A 202 11.42 -5.06 0.83
N ARG A 203 10.36 -4.61 1.51
CA ARG A 203 8.99 -4.77 1.03
C ARG A 203 8.72 -3.96 -0.23
N TYR A 204 9.29 -2.76 -0.32
CA TYR A 204 9.26 -1.92 -1.51
C TYR A 204 9.96 -2.59 -2.68
N SER A 205 11.19 -3.06 -2.51
CA SER A 205 11.88 -3.80 -3.57
C SER A 205 11.14 -5.04 -4.02
N LEU A 206 10.46 -5.74 -3.10
CA LEU A 206 9.61 -6.87 -3.44
C LEU A 206 8.42 -6.44 -4.30
N CYS A 207 7.72 -5.37 -3.92
CA CYS A 207 6.62 -4.82 -4.72
C CYS A 207 7.09 -4.37 -6.10
N MET A 208 8.23 -3.67 -6.18
CA MET A 208 8.86 -3.29 -7.44
C MET A 208 9.15 -4.52 -8.31
N LEU A 209 9.78 -5.55 -7.75
CA LEU A 209 10.09 -6.79 -8.47
C LEU A 209 8.84 -7.49 -9.02
N LEU A 210 7.80 -7.62 -8.19
CA LEU A 210 6.52 -8.21 -8.58
C LEU A 210 5.85 -7.38 -9.67
N TYR A 211 5.89 -6.05 -9.58
CA TYR A 211 5.39 -5.15 -10.60
C TYR A 211 6.10 -5.36 -11.95
N TYR A 212 7.42 -5.54 -11.94
CA TYR A 212 8.15 -5.83 -13.17
C TYR A 212 7.80 -7.18 -13.78
N MET A 213 7.62 -8.20 -12.95
CA MET A 213 7.18 -9.51 -13.44
C MET A 213 5.81 -9.44 -14.10
N GLU A 214 4.89 -8.65 -13.53
CA GLU A 214 3.59 -8.38 -14.14
C GLU A 214 3.70 -7.56 -15.43
N TRP A 215 4.66 -6.64 -15.51
CA TRP A 215 4.95 -5.86 -16.71
C TRP A 215 5.45 -6.76 -17.86
N VAL A 216 6.36 -7.69 -17.55
CA VAL A 216 6.85 -8.72 -18.48
C VAL A 216 5.72 -9.67 -18.90
N ARG A 217 4.83 -10.06 -17.97
CA ARG A 217 3.68 -10.94 -18.24
C ARG A 217 2.78 -10.40 -19.36
N ILE A 218 2.55 -9.09 -19.38
CA ILE A 218 1.63 -8.44 -20.34
C ILE A 218 2.34 -8.16 -21.67
N GLY A 219 3.66 -8.37 -21.77
CA GLY A 219 4.45 -8.07 -22.96
C GLY A 219 4.44 -6.57 -23.30
N ARG A 220 4.30 -5.71 -22.28
CA ARG A 220 4.30 -4.26 -22.51
C ARG A 220 5.65 -3.85 -23.09
N GLN A 221 5.59 -3.14 -24.21
CA GLN A 221 6.78 -2.57 -24.82
C GLN A 221 7.33 -1.46 -23.91
N THR A 222 8.66 -1.37 -23.86
CA THR A 222 9.41 -0.23 -23.31
C THR A 222 8.86 1.10 -23.85
N GLY A 223 8.93 2.17 -23.07
CA GLY A 223 8.49 3.51 -23.49
C GLY A 223 7.18 3.99 -22.87
N LYS A 224 6.80 3.48 -21.70
CA LYS A 224 5.69 4.07 -20.92
C LYS A 224 6.02 5.54 -20.63
N LYS A 225 5.06 6.45 -20.87
CA LYS A 225 5.24 7.88 -20.59
C LYS A 225 5.69 8.08 -19.14
N LEU A 226 6.69 8.93 -18.92
CA LEU A 226 7.31 9.14 -17.60
C LEU A 226 6.30 9.41 -16.47
N PRO A 227 5.26 10.25 -16.63
CA PRO A 227 4.26 10.47 -15.58
C PRO A 227 3.55 9.19 -15.13
N LEU A 228 3.29 8.26 -16.07
CA LEU A 228 2.65 7.00 -15.73
C LEU A 228 3.61 6.04 -15.02
N ARG A 229 4.92 6.16 -15.23
CA ARG A 229 5.93 5.39 -14.48
C ARG A 229 6.08 5.90 -13.06
N VAL A 230 6.02 7.22 -12.89
CA VAL A 230 6.02 7.85 -11.56
C VAL A 230 4.83 7.37 -10.74
N ASN A 231 3.63 7.30 -11.34
CA ASN A 231 2.47 6.73 -10.67
C ASN A 231 2.70 5.27 -10.24
N ASP A 232 3.28 4.42 -11.10
CA ASP A 232 3.55 3.02 -10.72
C ASP A 232 4.48 2.93 -9.51
N VAL A 233 5.49 3.81 -9.42
CA VAL A 233 6.43 3.84 -8.30
C VAL A 233 5.74 4.25 -7.01
N VAL A 234 4.85 5.26 -7.07
CA VAL A 234 3.99 5.64 -5.94
C VAL A 234 3.10 4.46 -5.53
N ASP A 235 2.46 3.78 -6.49
CA ASP A 235 1.64 2.61 -6.23
C ASP A 235 2.45 1.50 -5.55
N MET A 236 3.70 1.29 -5.93
CA MET A 236 4.55 0.28 -5.29
C MET A 236 4.95 0.65 -3.86
N GLN A 237 5.14 1.94 -3.57
CA GLN A 237 5.33 2.40 -2.19
C GLN A 237 4.07 2.19 -1.35
N LEU A 238 2.88 2.42 -1.93
CA LEU A 238 1.60 2.12 -1.29
C LEU A 238 1.41 0.62 -1.07
N ALA A 239 1.70 -0.22 -2.08
CA ALA A 239 1.63 -1.67 -1.97
C ALA A 239 2.52 -2.17 -0.81
N ALA A 240 3.76 -1.67 -0.75
CA ALA A 240 4.71 -2.03 0.30
C ALA A 240 4.24 -1.59 1.69
N THR A 241 3.79 -0.35 1.83
CA THR A 241 3.24 0.17 3.09
C THR A 241 2.01 -0.63 3.52
N GLY A 242 1.14 -0.99 2.58
CA GLY A 242 -0.09 -1.73 2.83
C GLY A 242 0.14 -3.13 3.38
N THR A 243 1.34 -3.70 3.20
CA THR A 243 1.70 -5.00 3.80
C THR A 243 1.78 -4.98 5.33
N TYR A 244 2.00 -3.82 5.96
CA TYR A 244 2.00 -3.70 7.43
C TYR A 244 0.60 -3.68 8.04
N PHE A 245 -0.40 -3.36 7.21
CA PHE A 245 -1.79 -3.16 7.58
C PHE A 245 -2.67 -4.30 7.07
N ASN A 246 -3.99 -4.15 7.18
CA ASN A 246 -4.96 -5.18 6.77
C ASN A 246 -5.24 -5.23 5.25
N GLY A 247 -4.40 -4.55 4.45
CA GLY A 247 -4.51 -4.47 3.01
C GLY A 247 -4.49 -3.03 2.50
N VAL A 248 -4.75 -2.88 1.20
CA VAL A 248 -4.88 -1.59 0.53
C VAL A 248 -6.33 -1.38 0.09
N LEU A 249 -6.85 -0.18 0.32
CA LEU A 249 -8.11 0.28 -0.24
C LEU A 249 -7.76 1.12 -1.48
N SER A 250 -7.99 0.54 -2.64
CA SER A 250 -7.72 1.16 -3.95
C SER A 250 -8.64 0.56 -5.02
N ALA A 251 -9.01 1.37 -6.01
CA ALA A 251 -9.69 0.91 -7.22
C ALA A 251 -8.71 0.47 -8.34
N ASP A 252 -7.40 0.66 -8.15
CA ASP A 252 -6.39 0.22 -9.11
C ASP A 252 -6.15 -1.29 -8.96
N ALA A 253 -6.53 -2.04 -10.01
CA ALA A 253 -6.40 -3.49 -10.02
C ALA A 253 -4.94 -3.97 -9.93
N ASN A 254 -3.99 -3.22 -10.52
CA ASN A 254 -2.58 -3.57 -10.48
C ASN A 254 -2.02 -3.37 -9.07
N LEU A 255 -2.34 -2.26 -8.40
CA LEU A 255 -1.99 -2.04 -7.00
C LEU A 255 -2.53 -3.16 -6.10
N GLN A 256 -3.79 -3.56 -6.28
CA GLN A 256 -4.40 -4.67 -5.54
C GLN A 256 -3.67 -6.00 -5.79
N ILE A 257 -3.36 -6.34 -7.04
CA ILE A 257 -2.66 -7.57 -7.40
C ILE A 257 -1.28 -7.61 -6.74
N ILE A 258 -0.49 -6.53 -6.87
CA ILE A 258 0.88 -6.50 -6.32
C ILE A 258 0.86 -6.52 -4.80
N SER A 259 -0.02 -5.75 -4.16
CA SER A 259 -0.18 -5.75 -2.70
C SER A 259 -0.52 -7.16 -2.18
N ASN A 260 -1.53 -7.82 -2.75
CA ASN A 260 -1.92 -9.16 -2.34
C ASN A 260 -0.81 -10.20 -2.58
N THR A 261 -0.11 -10.10 -3.71
CA THR A 261 1.00 -11.01 -4.04
C THR A 261 2.17 -10.82 -3.07
N ALA A 262 2.58 -9.58 -2.79
CA ALA A 262 3.64 -9.28 -1.84
C ALA A 262 3.30 -9.78 -0.43
N ARG A 263 2.06 -9.57 0.01
CA ARG A 263 1.53 -10.08 1.29
C ARG A 263 1.61 -11.60 1.37
N GLY A 264 1.26 -12.31 0.29
CA GLY A 264 1.38 -13.76 0.19
C GLY A 264 2.83 -14.26 0.28
N VAL A 265 3.76 -13.63 -0.46
CA VAL A 265 5.20 -13.96 -0.44
C VAL A 265 5.80 -13.75 0.95
N LEU A 266 5.54 -12.59 1.57
CA LEU A 266 6.04 -12.24 2.90
C LEU A 266 5.51 -13.22 3.96
N ARG A 267 4.20 -13.49 3.95
CA ARG A 267 3.57 -14.44 4.88
C ARG A 267 4.11 -15.86 4.73
N GLY A 268 4.25 -16.34 3.49
CA GLY A 268 4.85 -17.64 3.19
C GLY A 268 6.34 -17.76 3.55
N SER A 269 7.00 -16.63 3.79
CA SER A 269 8.41 -16.55 4.20
C SER A 269 8.57 -16.30 5.71
N GLY A 270 7.47 -16.29 6.47
CA GLY A 270 7.47 -16.09 7.93
C GLY A 270 7.60 -14.64 8.38
N ALA A 271 7.43 -13.66 7.47
CA ALA A 271 7.41 -12.26 7.82
C ALA A 271 6.04 -11.84 8.37
N TYR A 272 6.02 -10.85 9.25
CA TYR A 272 4.77 -10.24 9.70
C TYR A 272 4.07 -9.52 8.55
N VAL A 273 2.78 -9.79 8.39
CA VAL A 273 1.89 -9.09 7.47
C VAL A 273 0.57 -8.92 8.22
N GLY A 274 -0.04 -7.75 8.14
CA GLY A 274 -1.37 -7.57 8.76
C GLY A 274 -2.38 -8.59 8.20
N GLU A 275 -3.43 -8.89 8.93
CA GLU A 275 -4.43 -9.87 8.49
C GLU A 275 -5.24 -9.31 7.31
N ASP A 276 -5.49 -10.10 6.27
CA ASP A 276 -6.22 -9.63 5.09
C ASP A 276 -7.68 -9.31 5.47
N TRP A 277 -8.09 -8.05 5.31
CA TRP A 277 -9.49 -7.68 5.44
C TRP A 277 -10.31 -8.34 4.33
N ARG A 278 -11.46 -8.90 4.70
CA ARG A 278 -12.44 -9.45 3.77
C ARG A 278 -13.79 -8.82 4.08
N VAL A 279 -14.55 -8.52 3.03
CA VAL A 279 -15.95 -8.12 3.20
C VAL A 279 -16.66 -9.27 3.95
N PRO A 280 -17.33 -9.00 5.08
CA PRO A 280 -18.12 -10.01 5.75
C PRO A 280 -19.11 -10.61 4.76
N GLN A 281 -19.04 -11.93 4.55
CA GLN A 281 -20.09 -12.60 3.80
C GLN A 281 -21.37 -12.54 4.63
N PRO A 282 -22.53 -12.24 4.04
CA PRO A 282 -23.79 -12.41 4.75
C PRO A 282 -23.83 -13.84 5.27
N ALA A 283 -24.24 -14.02 6.53
CA ALA A 283 -24.39 -15.35 7.10
C ALA A 283 -25.22 -16.19 6.13
N GLU A 284 -24.65 -17.29 5.65
CA GLU A 284 -25.44 -18.28 4.91
C GLU A 284 -26.65 -18.57 5.80
N GLU A 285 -27.85 -18.27 5.29
CA GLU A 285 -29.09 -18.67 5.94
C GLU A 285 -29.03 -20.18 6.05
N GLY A 286 -28.57 -20.64 7.22
CA GLY A 286 -28.47 -22.04 7.54
C GLY A 286 -29.80 -22.67 7.25
N ASP A 287 -29.76 -23.59 6.29
CA ASP A 287 -30.71 -24.62 5.96
C ASP A 287 -31.76 -24.75 7.08
N ARG A 288 -32.84 -23.97 6.97
CA ARG A 288 -34.01 -24.16 7.81
C ARG A 288 -34.58 -25.49 7.34
N ALA A 289 -34.17 -26.53 8.06
CA ALA A 289 -34.75 -27.85 8.03
C ALA A 289 -36.26 -27.70 7.77
N ILE A 290 -36.66 -28.03 6.54
CA ILE A 290 -38.03 -28.34 6.22
C ILE A 290 -38.33 -29.56 7.07
N GLY A 291 -38.95 -29.31 8.21
CA GLY A 291 -39.41 -30.35 9.12
C GLY A 291 -40.30 -31.29 8.33
N ASP A 292 -39.97 -32.58 8.43
CA ASP A 292 -40.81 -33.70 8.06
C ASP A 292 -42.23 -33.48 8.61
N ALA A 293 -43.14 -33.08 7.72
CA ALA A 293 -44.57 -33.22 7.95
C ALA A 293 -44.91 -34.69 7.68
N SER A 294 -44.83 -35.51 8.73
CA SER A 294 -45.48 -36.83 8.76
C SER A 294 -46.99 -36.63 8.57
N PRO A 295 -47.65 -37.32 7.62
CA PRO A 295 -49.09 -37.27 7.49
C PRO A 295 -49.72 -38.09 8.63
N THR A 296 -50.40 -37.41 9.55
CA THR A 296 -51.37 -38.05 10.42
C THR A 296 -52.56 -38.47 9.58
N ASP A 297 -52.73 -39.79 9.47
CA ASP A 297 -53.93 -40.49 9.04
C ASP A 297 -55.14 -40.08 9.92
N PRO A 298 -56.33 -39.88 9.34
CA PRO A 298 -57.52 -40.32 10.04
C PRO A 298 -58.54 -40.99 9.09
N GLY A 299 -58.88 -42.24 9.43
CA GLY A 299 -60.25 -42.78 9.33
C GLY A 299 -60.75 -43.19 7.95
#